data_AF-A0A2N0QRY9-F1
#
_entry.id   AF-A0A2N0QRY9-F1
#
_cell.length_a   1.000
_cell.length_b   1.000
_cell.length_c   1.000
_cell.angle_alpha   90.00
_cell.angle_beta   90.00
_cell.angle_gamma   90.00
#
_symmetry.space_group_name_H-M   'P 1'
#
loop_
_entity.id
_entity.type
_entity.pdbx_description
1 polymer ?
#
loop_
_entity_poly.entity_id
_entity_poly.type
_entity_poly.pdbx_seq_one_letter_code
_entity_poly.pdbx_strand_id
1 'polypeptide(L)'
;LPGKIDDVNSKEELERQLVLFFVSCKQQNGAEYSVQSIKSARFAIARHINTYSKIRPQEITNKNIYSELYNAITGKIKLLT
;
A
#
# COMPACT_ATOMS: atom_id res chain seq x y z
N LEU A 1 23.92 -3.42 -2.69
CA LEU A 1 23.69 -2.71 -1.41
C LEU A 1 22.34 -3.17 -0.86
N PRO A 2 22.27 -3.78 0.33
CA PRO A 2 20.99 -3.99 0.99
C PRO A 2 20.39 -2.61 1.30
N GLY A 3 19.15 -2.37 0.89
CA GLY A 3 18.43 -1.14 1.23
C GLY A 3 18.58 0.04 0.25
N LYS A 4 18.73 -0.20 -1.06
CA LYS A 4 18.46 0.86 -2.03
C LYS A 4 16.94 1.08 -2.03
N ILE A 5 16.49 2.14 -1.36
CA ILE A 5 15.10 2.60 -1.47
C ILE A 5 15.01 3.22 -2.86
N ASP A 6 14.47 2.47 -3.82
CA ASP A 6 14.26 3.01 -5.15
C ASP A 6 13.21 4.11 -5.10
N ASP A 7 13.54 5.26 -5.70
CA ASP A 7 12.61 6.38 -5.84
C ASP A 7 11.40 5.91 -6.66
N VAL A 8 10.22 5.92 -6.05
CA VAL A 8 8.96 5.63 -6.74
C VAL A 8 8.55 6.86 -7.54
N ASN A 9 8.63 6.75 -8.87
CA ASN A 9 8.44 7.86 -9.81
C ASN A 9 7.09 7.84 -10.53
N SER A 10 6.26 6.81 -10.32
CA SER A 10 4.94 6.71 -10.93
C SER A 10 3.87 6.22 -9.96
N LYS A 11 2.62 6.54 -10.29
CA LYS A 11 1.45 6.09 -9.54
C LYS A 11 1.32 4.57 -9.59
N GLU A 12 1.59 3.97 -10.75
CA GLU A 12 1.45 2.53 -11.00
C GLU A 12 2.44 1.73 -10.15
N GLU A 13 3.70 2.17 -10.08
CA GLU A 13 4.70 1.51 -9.24
C GLU A 13 4.39 1.69 -7.75
N LEU A 14 3.88 2.87 -7.36
CA LEU A 14 3.40 3.10 -6.00
C LEU A 14 2.27 2.14 -5.65
N GLU A 15 1.25 2.01 -6.50
CA GLU A 15 0.12 1.12 -6.29
C GLU A 15 0.57 -0.34 -6.17
N ARG A 16 1.47 -0.79 -7.06
CA ARG A 16 2.05 -2.13 -7.03
C ARG A 16 2.78 -2.42 -5.71
N GLN A 17 3.64 -1.51 -5.25
CA GLN A 17 4.38 -1.68 -4.00
C GLN A 17 3.46 -1.70 -2.78
N LEU A 18 2.43 -0.83 -2.75
CA LEU A 18 1.45 -0.81 -1.66
C LEU A 18 0.63 -2.10 -1.61
N VAL A 19 0.20 -2.63 -2.77
CA VAL A 19 -0.50 -3.92 -2.86
C VAL A 19 0.37 -5.03 -2.28
N LEU A 20 1.63 -5.15 -2.70
CA LEU A 20 2.57 -6.16 -2.20
C LEU A 20 2.79 -6.04 -0.69
N PHE A 21 2.98 -4.81 -0.20
CA PHE A 21 3.14 -4.55 1.23
C PHE A 21 1.93 -5.05 2.03
N PHE A 22 0.71 -4.61 1.70
CA PHE A 22 -0.48 -4.98 2.47
C PHE A 22 -0.87 -6.46 2.35
N VAL A 23 -0.58 -7.13 1.23
CA VAL A 23 -0.77 -8.58 1.14
C VAL A 23 0.27 -9.32 1.98
N SER A 24 1.54 -8.91 1.94
CA SER A 24 2.60 -9.54 2.75
C SER A 24 2.32 -9.40 4.25
N CYS A 25 1.77 -8.26 4.70
CA CYS A 25 1.32 -8.09 6.08
C CYS A 25 0.25 -9.14 6.46
N LYS A 26 -0.68 -9.48 5.57
CA LYS A 26 -1.70 -10.50 5.89
C LYS A 26 -1.11 -11.92 6.02
N GLN A 27 -0.01 -12.21 5.34
CA GLN A 27 0.56 -13.55 5.28
C GLN A 27 1.62 -13.82 6.36
N GLN A 28 2.25 -12.80 6.94
CA GLN A 28 3.46 -12.96 7.77
C GLN A 28 3.27 -13.75 9.08
N ASN A 29 2.06 -13.81 9.66
CA ASN A 29 1.87 -14.39 11.00
C ASN A 29 0.72 -15.40 11.11
N GLY A 30 0.08 -15.80 10.00
CA GLY A 30 -1.14 -16.64 10.04
C GLY A 30 -2.37 -15.97 10.69
N ALA A 31 -2.19 -14.80 11.31
CA ALA A 31 -3.22 -13.96 11.90
C ALA A 31 -3.43 -12.71 11.03
N GLU A 32 -4.69 -12.41 10.72
CA GLU A 32 -5.04 -11.17 10.02
C GLU A 32 -4.80 -9.96 10.94
N TYR A 33 -4.05 -8.97 10.45
CA TYR A 33 -3.96 -7.69 11.15
C TYR A 33 -5.34 -7.04 11.28
N SER A 34 -5.60 -6.39 12.42
CA SER A 34 -6.86 -5.69 12.64
C SER A 34 -7.11 -4.67 11.52
N VAL A 35 -8.38 -4.51 11.13
CA VAL A 35 -8.81 -3.50 10.14
C VAL A 35 -8.31 -2.10 10.54
N GLN A 36 -8.24 -1.81 11.84
CA GLN A 36 -7.77 -0.54 12.36
C GLN A 36 -6.27 -0.33 12.10
N SER A 37 -5.45 -1.37 12.31
CA SER A 37 -4.00 -1.33 12.04
C SER A 37 -3.71 -1.05 10.55
N ILE A 38 -4.44 -1.71 9.65
CA ILE A 38 -4.31 -1.50 8.20
C ILE A 38 -4.69 -0.08 7.81
N LYS A 39 -5.81 0.44 8.35
CA LYS A 39 -6.23 1.83 8.13
C LYS A 39 -5.17 2.82 8.61
N SER A 40 -4.66 2.65 9.83
CA SER A 40 -3.64 3.52 10.41
C SER A 40 -2.35 3.52 9.57
N ALA A 41 -1.88 2.35 9.14
CA ALA A 41 -0.71 2.25 8.25
C ALA A 41 -0.93 3.00 6.94
N ARG A 42 -2.09 2.80 6.29
CA ARG A 42 -2.44 3.51 5.05
C ARG A 42 -2.46 5.03 5.24
N PHE A 43 -3.02 5.53 6.34
CA PHE A 43 -3.03 6.98 6.63
C PHE A 43 -1.62 7.53 6.87
N ALA A 44 -0.76 6.80 7.59
CA ALA A 44 0.61 7.21 7.83
C ALA A 44 1.41 7.30 6.51
N ILE A 45 1.26 6.29 5.64
CA ILE A 45 1.88 6.27 4.32
C ILE A 45 1.34 7.41 3.44
N ALA A 46 0.01 7.63 3.43
CA ALA A 46 -0.62 8.71 2.68
C ALA A 46 -0.06 10.07 3.08
N ARG A 47 0.06 10.30 4.40
CA ARG A 47 0.66 11.53 4.93
C ARG A 47 2.11 11.66 4.46
N HIS A 48 2.92 10.62 4.62
CA HIS A 48 4.33 10.66 4.24
C HIS A 48 4.53 10.98 2.75
N ILE A 49 3.81 10.29 1.86
CA ILE A 49 3.88 10.52 0.40
C ILE A 49 3.50 11.96 0.08
N ASN A 50 2.38 12.45 0.62
CA ASN A 50 1.90 13.79 0.31
C ASN A 50 2.76 14.91 0.91
N THR A 51 3.52 14.64 1.97
CA THR A 51 4.46 15.60 2.54
C THR A 51 5.80 15.61 1.81
N TYR A 52 6.36 14.45 1.46
CA TYR A 52 7.77 14.35 1.06
C TYR A 52 8.00 13.86 -0.37
N SER A 53 7.05 13.12 -0.97
CA SER A 53 7.27 12.50 -2.26
C SER A 53 7.19 13.49 -3.42
N LYS A 54 7.98 13.25 -4.48
CA LYS A 54 7.94 14.01 -5.74
C LYS A 54 6.66 13.77 -6.53
N ILE A 55 6.03 12.61 -6.36
CA ILE A 55 4.79 12.24 -7.03
C ILE A 55 3.53 12.75 -6.32
N ARG A 56 3.67 13.60 -5.30
CA ARG A 56 2.51 14.23 -4.64
C ARG A 56 1.73 15.13 -5.62
N PRO A 57 0.40 15.24 -5.48
CA PRO A 57 -0.45 14.59 -4.48
C PRO A 57 -0.86 13.16 -4.88
N GLN A 58 -1.07 12.29 -3.89
CA GLN A 58 -1.56 10.92 -4.06
C GLN A 58 -2.71 10.61 -3.10
N GLU A 59 -3.85 10.21 -3.66
CA GLU A 59 -5.06 9.87 -2.92
C GLU A 59 -5.17 8.36 -2.65
N ILE A 60 -4.18 7.77 -1.99
CA ILE A 60 -4.14 6.31 -1.73
C ILE A 60 -5.29 5.78 -0.86
N THR A 61 -6.07 6.67 -0.25
CA THR A 61 -7.28 6.35 0.51
C THR A 61 -8.54 6.30 -0.37
N ASN A 62 -8.48 6.84 -1.59
CA ASN A 62 -9.59 6.90 -2.53
C ASN A 62 -9.67 5.61 -3.34
N LYS A 63 -10.71 4.80 -3.07
CA LYS A 63 -10.93 3.50 -3.73
C LYS A 63 -11.12 3.59 -5.24
N ASN A 64 -11.52 4.75 -5.77
CA ASN A 64 -11.73 4.94 -7.20
C ASN A 64 -10.40 5.21 -7.93
N ILE A 65 -9.41 5.72 -7.21
CA ILE A 65 -8.08 6.06 -7.76
C ILE A 65 -7.11 4.88 -7.55
N TYR A 66 -7.20 4.21 -6.39
CA TYR A 66 -6.36 3.09 -5.98
C TYR A 66 -7.20 1.83 -5.72
N SER A 67 -7.84 1.33 -6.78
CA SER A 67 -8.81 0.24 -6.69
C SER A 67 -8.15 -1.11 -6.40
N GLU A 68 -6.96 -1.37 -6.95
CA GLU A 68 -6.22 -2.61 -6.71
C GLU A 68 -5.75 -2.68 -5.26
N LEU A 69 -5.20 -1.57 -4.76
CA LEU A 69 -4.86 -1.44 -3.34
C LEU A 69 -6.06 -1.70 -2.42
N TYR A 70 -7.23 -1.17 -2.77
CA TYR A 70 -8.44 -1.39 -1.98
C TYR A 70 -8.86 -2.86 -1.99
N ASN A 71 -8.78 -3.53 -3.13
CA ASN A 71 -9.09 -4.94 -3.26
C ASN A 71 -8.09 -5.82 -2.49
N ALA A 72 -6.81 -5.46 -2.47
CA ALA A 72 -5.78 -6.15 -1.68
C ALA A 72 -6.05 -6.03 -0.17
N ILE A 73 -6.33 -4.81 0.30
CA ILE A 73 -6.66 -4.53 1.70
C ILE A 73 -7.94 -5.26 2.14
N THR A 74 -8.96 -5.30 1.29
CA THR A 74 -10.23 -5.98 1.60
C THR A 74 -10.18 -7.50 1.40
N GLY A 75 -9.07 -8.05 0.90
CA GLY A 75 -8.91 -9.50 0.70
C GLY A 75 -9.63 -10.05 -0.53
N LYS A 76 -10.10 -9.17 -1.42
CA LYS A 76 -10.70 -9.55 -2.70
C LYS A 76 -9.66 -9.97 -3.73
N ILE A 77 -8.42 -9.53 -3.59
CA ILE A 77 -7.27 -10.09 -4.32
C ILE A 77 -6.70 -11.23 -3.49
N LYS A 78 -6.98 -12.46 -3.92
CA LYS A 78 -6.10 -13.60 -3.61
C LYS A 78 -4.96 -13.51 -4.62
N LEU A 79 -3.76 -13.24 -4.15
CA LEU A 79 -2.57 -13.50 -4.95
C LEU A 79 -2.62 -15.01 -5.27
N LEU A 80 -2.95 -15.32 -6.53
CA LEU A 80 -2.81 -16.67 -7.08
C LEU A 80 -1.31 -16.92 -7.11
N THR A 81 -0.79 -17.52 -6.04
CA THR A 81 0.48 -18.24 -6.04
C THR A 81 0.46 -19.34 -7.07
#